data_AF-A0A7C4EPK3-F1
#
_entry.id   AF-A0A7C4EPK3-F1
#
_cell.length_a   1.000
_cell.length_b   1.000
_cell.length_c   1.000
_cell.angle_alpha   90.00
_cell.angle_beta   90.00
_cell.angle_gamma   90.00
#
_symmetry.space_group_name_H-M   'P 1'
#
loop_
_entity.id
_entity.type
_entity.pdbx_description
1 polymer ?
#
loop_
_entity_poly.entity_id
_entity_poly.type
_entity_poly.pdbx_seq_one_letter_code
_entity_poly.pdbx_strand_id
1 'polypeptide(L)'
;MNGEIFRAELESLREKQRKSNAGAKPYDAVMMFKILIIQSLYHLSDEAVEYQILDRMSFTGFLGLHGRKLSEQEQQGNRRRARIRSRIEPVFGGQAVLW
;
A
#
# COMPACT_ATOMS: atom_id res chain seq x y z
N MET A 1 3.31 -12.20 -15.03
CA MET A 1 1.85 -12.24 -15.26
C MET A 1 1.38 -10.85 -15.64
N ASN A 2 0.77 -10.69 -16.82
CA ASN A 2 0.12 -9.42 -17.20
C ASN A 2 -1.25 -9.35 -16.52
N GLY A 3 -1.32 -8.76 -15.32
CA GLY A 3 -2.56 -8.62 -14.55
C GLY A 3 -3.59 -7.67 -15.17
N GLU A 4 -3.18 -6.93 -16.20
CA GLU A 4 -4.04 -6.01 -16.97
C GLU A 4 -5.21 -6.73 -17.66
N ILE A 5 -5.11 -8.03 -17.91
CA ILE A 5 -6.20 -8.83 -18.50
C ILE A 5 -7.47 -8.83 -17.63
N PHE A 6 -7.32 -8.65 -16.32
CA PHE A 6 -8.44 -8.61 -15.37
C PHE A 6 -9.00 -7.21 -15.14
N ARG A 7 -8.40 -6.16 -15.74
CA ARG A 7 -8.82 -4.77 -15.49
C ARG A 7 -10.29 -4.54 -15.83
N ALA A 8 -10.74 -5.04 -16.98
CA ALA A 8 -12.12 -4.88 -17.43
C ALA A 8 -13.12 -5.53 -16.46
N GLU A 9 -12.81 -6.75 -16.00
CA GLU A 9 -13.64 -7.48 -15.05
C GLU A 9 -13.64 -6.79 -13.66
N LEU A 10 -12.48 -6.38 -13.16
CA LEU A 10 -12.34 -5.72 -11.86
C LEU A 10 -13.01 -4.34 -11.82
N GLU A 11 -12.89 -3.53 -12.87
CA GLU A 11 -13.58 -2.23 -12.92
C GLU A 11 -15.09 -2.42 -13.03
N SER A 12 -15.57 -3.44 -13.76
CA SER A 12 -17.00 -3.76 -13.83
C SER A 12 -17.59 -4.15 -12.46
N LEU A 13 -16.84 -4.92 -11.65
CA LEU A 13 -17.23 -5.27 -10.29
C LEU A 13 -17.19 -4.06 -9.34
N ARG A 14 -16.40 -3.04 -9.69
CA ARG A 14 -16.22 -1.82 -8.90
C ARG A 14 -17.22 -0.72 -9.21
N GLU A 15 -18.11 -0.91 -10.19
CA GLU A 15 -19.22 0.01 -10.49
C GLU A 15 -20.24 0.02 -9.34
N LYS A 16 -19.86 0.67 -8.25
CA LYS A 16 -20.75 1.03 -7.14
C LYS A 16 -21.03 2.52 -7.29
N GLN A 17 -22.31 2.89 -7.40
CA GLN A 17 -22.71 4.30 -7.50
C GLN A 17 -22.09 5.10 -6.35
N ARG A 18 -21.28 6.10 -6.69
CA ARG A 18 -20.78 7.06 -5.70
C ARG A 18 -21.90 7.99 -5.29
N LYS A 19 -22.03 8.22 -3.98
CA LYS A 19 -22.96 9.21 -3.41
C LYS A 19 -22.50 10.66 -3.63
N SER A 20 -21.21 10.91 -3.92
CA SER A 20 -20.66 12.23 -4.22
C SER A 20 -19.31 12.16 -4.97
N ASN A 21 -18.91 13.27 -5.60
CA ASN A 21 -17.57 13.44 -6.22
C ASN A 21 -16.47 13.82 -5.20
N ALA A 22 -16.80 13.92 -3.91
CA ALA A 22 -15.83 14.25 -2.87
C ALA A 22 -15.09 12.99 -2.39
N GLY A 23 -13.76 13.07 -2.25
CA GLY A 23 -12.95 11.99 -1.67
C GLY A 23 -11.60 11.80 -2.34
N ALA A 24 -10.73 11.01 -1.69
CA ALA A 24 -9.47 10.58 -2.28
C ALA A 24 -9.71 9.75 -3.54
N LYS A 25 -8.83 9.89 -4.54
CA LYS A 25 -8.87 9.03 -5.72
C LYS A 25 -8.76 7.57 -5.26
N PRO A 26 -9.63 6.68 -5.75
CA PRO A 26 -9.57 5.26 -5.41
C PRO A 26 -8.25 4.67 -5.91
N TYR A 27 -7.70 3.71 -5.17
CA TYR A 27 -6.52 2.98 -5.63
C TYR A 27 -6.81 2.20 -6.92
N ASP A 28 -5.78 1.79 -7.65
CA ASP A 28 -5.91 0.99 -8.87
C ASP A 28 -6.48 -0.41 -8.54
N ALA A 29 -7.51 -0.84 -9.29
CA ALA A 29 -8.21 -2.10 -9.01
C ALA A 29 -7.30 -3.32 -9.23
N VAL A 30 -6.45 -3.27 -10.24
CA VAL A 30 -5.47 -4.33 -10.54
C VAL A 30 -4.44 -4.43 -9.42
N MET A 31 -3.96 -3.29 -8.90
CA MET A 31 -3.08 -3.26 -7.73
C MET A 31 -3.74 -3.88 -6.49
N MET A 32 -4.99 -3.53 -6.18
CA MET A 32 -5.71 -4.14 -5.05
C MET A 32 -5.85 -5.66 -5.21
N PHE A 33 -6.21 -6.12 -6.42
CA PHE A 33 -6.32 -7.55 -6.70
C PHE A 33 -4.99 -8.29 -6.49
N LYS A 34 -3.87 -7.69 -6.92
CA LYS A 34 -2.54 -8.25 -6.66
C LYS A 34 -2.21 -8.33 -5.17
N ILE A 35 -2.68 -7.38 -4.35
CA ILE A 35 -2.52 -7.42 -2.88
C ILE A 35 -3.29 -8.61 -2.30
N LEU A 36 -4.51 -8.88 -2.77
CA LEU A 36 -5.30 -10.05 -2.34
C LEU A 36 -4.58 -11.38 -2.66
N ILE A 37 -3.88 -11.46 -3.80
CA ILE A 37 -3.06 -12.63 -4.13
C ILE A 37 -1.94 -12.80 -3.10
N ILE A 38 -1.23 -11.73 -2.74
CA ILE A 38 -0.17 -11.77 -1.72
C ILE A 38 -0.75 -12.21 -0.36
N GLN A 39 -1.88 -11.64 0.05
CA GLN A 39 -2.55 -12.01 1.29
C GLN A 39 -2.91 -13.49 1.32
N SER A 40 -3.47 -14.02 0.23
CA SER A 40 -3.85 -15.43 0.13
C SER A 40 -2.64 -16.37 0.12
N LEU A 41 -1.52 -16.00 -0.51
CA LEU A 41 -0.34 -16.86 -0.58
C LEU A 41 0.43 -16.93 0.74
N TYR A 42 0.47 -15.82 1.48
CA TYR A 42 1.26 -15.69 2.70
C TYR A 42 0.41 -15.67 3.98
N HIS A 43 -0.91 -15.85 3.86
CA HIS A 43 -1.88 -15.81 4.96
C HIS A 43 -1.75 -14.52 5.81
N LEU A 44 -1.59 -13.38 5.13
CA LEU A 44 -1.38 -12.08 5.78
C LEU A 44 -2.71 -11.38 6.03
N SER A 45 -2.81 -10.69 7.17
CA SER A 45 -3.85 -9.70 7.41
C SER A 45 -3.64 -8.44 6.54
N ASP A 46 -4.65 -7.56 6.51
CA ASP A 46 -4.56 -6.24 5.85
C ASP A 46 -3.38 -5.42 6.39
N GLU A 47 -3.19 -5.40 7.71
CA GLU A 47 -2.08 -4.68 8.36
C GLU A 47 -0.72 -5.33 8.03
N ALA A 48 -0.66 -6.67 8.10
CA ALA A 48 0.59 -7.39 7.83
C ALA A 48 1.01 -7.25 6.36
N VAL A 49 0.07 -7.26 5.41
CA VAL A 49 0.43 -7.08 3.99
C VAL A 49 0.96 -5.68 3.72
N GLU A 50 0.40 -4.64 4.36
CA GLU A 50 0.91 -3.27 4.24
C GLU A 50 2.38 -3.20 4.68
N TYR A 51 2.69 -3.76 5.85
CA TYR A 51 4.07 -3.81 6.36
C TYR A 51 5.00 -4.59 5.43
N GLN A 52 4.60 -5.78 4.97
CA GLN A 52 5.43 -6.62 4.09
C GLN A 52 5.65 -5.99 2.72
N ILE A 53 4.69 -5.23 2.19
CA ILE A 53 4.86 -4.47 0.94
C ILE A 53 5.96 -3.42 1.12
N LEU A 54 5.98 -2.69 2.23
CA LEU A 54 6.97 -1.64 2.50
C LEU A 54 8.39 -2.20 2.66
N ASP A 55 8.53 -3.40 3.21
CA ASP A 55 9.83 -4.02 3.50
C ASP A 55 10.38 -4.85 2.32
N ARG A 56 9.52 -5.55 1.57
CA ARG A 56 9.96 -6.50 0.55
C ARG A 56 9.98 -5.90 -0.86
N MET A 57 11.19 -5.77 -1.41
CA MET A 57 11.41 -5.38 -2.81
C MET A 57 10.70 -6.29 -3.83
N SER A 58 10.51 -7.58 -3.52
CA SER A 58 9.75 -8.47 -4.40
C SER A 58 8.26 -8.10 -4.49
N PHE A 59 7.65 -7.66 -3.38
CA PHE A 59 6.23 -7.30 -3.30
C PHE A 59 5.99 -5.94 -3.94
N THR A 60 6.79 -4.95 -3.60
CA THR A 60 6.77 -3.64 -4.27
C THR A 60 7.04 -3.78 -5.78
N GLY A 61 7.85 -4.76 -6.21
CA GLY A 61 8.13 -5.03 -7.63
C GLY A 61 6.92 -5.61 -8.33
N PHE A 62 6.32 -6.64 -7.73
CA PHE A 62 5.11 -7.28 -8.22
C PHE A 62 3.92 -6.33 -8.35
N LEU A 63 3.77 -5.42 -7.38
CA LEU A 63 2.73 -4.39 -7.38
C LEU A 63 3.01 -3.24 -8.35
N GLY A 64 4.21 -3.14 -8.92
CA GLY A 64 4.59 -2.03 -9.80
C GLY A 64 4.76 -0.70 -9.05
N LEU A 65 5.02 -0.76 -7.74
CA LEU A 65 5.27 0.41 -6.88
C LEU A 65 6.72 0.90 -6.95
N HIS A 66 7.59 0.20 -7.68
CA HIS A 66 8.97 0.61 -7.90
C HIS A 66 9.05 1.89 -8.73
N GLY A 67 9.87 2.84 -8.25
CA GLY A 67 10.33 3.95 -9.08
C GLY A 67 9.45 5.20 -9.08
N ARG A 68 8.36 5.26 -8.29
CA ARG A 68 7.69 6.55 -8.07
C ARG A 68 8.58 7.43 -7.20
N LYS A 69 9.15 8.50 -7.77
CA LYS A 69 9.79 9.53 -6.95
C LYS A 69 8.71 10.19 -6.11
N LEU A 70 8.83 10.11 -4.79
CA LEU A 70 7.97 10.84 -3.88
C LEU A 70 8.04 12.32 -4.21
N SER A 71 6.90 13.01 -4.16
CA SER A 71 6.87 14.47 -4.21
C SER A 71 7.66 15.06 -3.04
N GLU A 72 8.14 16.29 -3.16
CA GLU A 72 8.86 16.97 -2.08
C GLU A 72 8.03 17.05 -0.79
N GLN A 73 6.70 17.17 -0.91
CA GLN A 73 5.77 17.17 0.21
C GLN A 73 5.72 15.80 0.90
N GLU A 74 5.59 14.71 0.13
CA GLU A 74 5.63 13.35 0.68
C GLU A 74 6.99 13.03 1.32
N GLN A 75 8.09 13.48 0.72
CA GLN A 75 9.43 13.34 1.30
C GLN A 75 9.56 14.11 2.62
N GLN A 76 9.06 15.35 2.68
CA GLN A 76 9.05 16.13 3.92
C GLN A 76 8.17 15.47 4.99
N GLY A 77 7.01 14.93 4.61
CA GLY A 77 6.13 14.16 5.49
C GLY A 77 6.83 12.91 6.04
N ASN A 78 7.48 12.12 5.19
CA ASN A 78 8.24 10.94 5.58
C ASN A 78 9.42 11.30 6.48
N ARG A 79 10.16 12.39 6.20
CA ARG A 79 11.23 12.87 7.08
C ARG A 79 10.71 13.23 8.48
N ARG A 80 9.53 13.85 8.57
CA ARG A 80 8.90 14.16 9.86
C ARG A 80 8.51 12.88 10.61
N ARG A 81 7.85 11.93 9.94
CA ARG A 81 7.48 10.64 10.55
C ARG A 81 8.69 9.84 10.99
N ALA A 82 9.75 9.79 10.17
CA ALA A 82 11.00 9.12 10.50
C ALA A 82 11.69 9.74 11.74
N ARG A 83 11.71 11.08 11.85
CA ARG A 83 12.23 11.76 13.06
C ARG A 83 11.42 11.46 14.31
N ILE A 84 10.10 11.36 14.18
CA ILE A 84 9.24 10.98 15.31
C ILE A 84 9.55 9.54 15.70
N ARG A 85 9.59 8.64 14.71
CA ARG A 85 9.89 7.21 14.90
C ARG A 85 11.24 6.98 15.61
N SER A 86 12.31 7.59 15.12
CA SER A 86 13.66 7.46 15.72
C SER A 86 13.74 7.97 17.16
N ARG A 87 12.80 8.83 17.56
CA ARG A 87 12.76 9.39 18.92
C ARG A 87 11.91 8.55 19.87
N ILE A 88 10.93 7.81 19.37
CA ILE A 88 10.06 6.93 20.16
C ILE A 88 10.58 5.49 20.21
N GLU A 89 11.30 5.02 19.18
CA GLU A 89 11.87 3.66 19.11
C GLU A 89 12.72 3.30 20.34
N PRO A 90 13.64 4.16 20.84
CA PRO A 90 14.39 3.85 22.06
C PRO A 90 13.52 3.71 23.31
N VAL A 91 12.35 4.34 23.32
CA VAL A 91 11.41 4.34 24.46
C VAL A 91 10.46 3.13 24.40
N PHE A 92 10.08 2.72 23.20
CA PHE A 92 9.03 1.70 22.95
C PHE A 92 9.52 0.51 22.12
N GLY A 93 10.82 0.19 22.17
CA GLY A 93 11.52 -0.70 21.22
C GLY A 93 10.96 -2.11 20.96
N GLY A 94 9.91 -2.54 21.66
CA GLY A 94 9.15 -3.77 21.37
C GLY A 94 7.76 -3.59 20.72
N GLN A 95 7.19 -2.37 20.68
CA GLN A 95 5.83 -2.10 20.16
C GLN A 95 5.78 -1.15 18.96
N ALA A 96 6.91 -0.54 18.58
CA ALA A 96 6.98 0.48 17.52
C ALA A 96 6.73 -0.05 16.08
N VAL A 97 6.53 -1.36 15.92
CA VAL A 97 6.30 -2.01 14.61
C VAL A 97 4.85 -1.87 14.12
N LEU A 98 3.97 -1.22 14.89
CA LEU A 98 2.51 -1.16 14.64
C LEU A 98 1.98 0.20 14.12
N TRP A 99 2.83 1.10 13.59
CA TRP A 99 2.38 2.43 13.10
C TRP A 99 3.12 2.96 11.85
#